data_AF-A0AAU1AL92-F1
#
_entry.id   AF-A0AAU1AL92-F1
#
_cell.length_a   1.000
_cell.length_b   1.000
_cell.length_c   1.000
_cell.angle_alpha   90.00
_cell.angle_beta   90.00
_cell.angle_gamma   90.00
#
_symmetry.space_group_name_H-M   'P 1'
#
loop_
_entity.id
_entity.type
_entity.pdbx_description
1 polymer ?
#
loop_
_entity_poly.entity_id
_entity_poly.type
_entity_poly.pdbx_seq_one_letter_code
_entity_poly.pdbx_strand_id
1 'polypeptide(L)'
;MTIDPRSHTPVYIQLADLLRQQIESGDLPAGSSVGSETRLSQEHQIGRDAVRMAISLLRSEGLVTTTRPAGTRVRDVPQRTTVELATGARVIARMPTSTERRNMQLDEGVPVLEVHDRSGEVEILAGDEVELTRPEPQ
;
A
#
# COMPACT_ATOMS: atom_id res chain seq x y z
N MET A 1 -15.53 17.49 0.26
CA MET A 1 -16.56 16.76 -0.54
C MET A 1 -17.57 16.14 0.42
N THR A 2 -18.86 16.06 0.08
CA THR A 2 -19.90 15.48 0.95
C THR A 2 -20.55 14.30 0.22
N ILE A 3 -20.85 13.22 0.94
CA ILE A 3 -21.43 12.00 0.37
C ILE A 3 -22.93 12.20 0.12
N ASP A 4 -23.38 11.93 -1.10
CA ASP A 4 -24.78 12.00 -1.53
C ASP A 4 -25.27 10.63 -2.03
N PRO A 5 -26.12 9.91 -1.26
CA PRO A 5 -26.68 8.63 -1.67
C PRO A 5 -27.60 8.68 -2.91
N ARG A 6 -28.04 9.87 -3.35
CA ARG A 6 -28.91 10.06 -4.52
C ARG A 6 -28.12 10.35 -5.80
N SER A 7 -26.81 10.52 -5.70
CA SER A 7 -25.92 10.69 -6.85
C SER A 7 -25.84 9.40 -7.68
N HIS A 8 -25.45 9.54 -8.95
CA HIS A 8 -25.14 8.42 -9.83
C HIS A 8 -23.86 7.67 -9.42
N THR A 9 -23.00 8.30 -8.62
CA THR A 9 -21.80 7.67 -8.07
C THR A 9 -22.15 6.84 -6.84
N PRO A 10 -21.78 5.54 -6.79
CA PRO A 10 -21.96 4.73 -5.58
C PRO A 10 -21.32 5.34 -4.33
N VAL A 11 -21.99 5.26 -3.17
CA VAL A 11 -21.54 5.87 -1.91
C VAL A 11 -20.16 5.40 -1.44
N TYR A 12 -19.76 4.17 -1.76
CA TYR A 12 -18.43 3.67 -1.40
C TYR A 12 -17.32 4.34 -2.23
N ILE A 13 -17.60 4.67 -3.50
CA ILE A 13 -16.67 5.41 -4.36
C ILE A 13 -16.55 6.83 -3.83
N GLN A 14 -17.68 7.48 -3.49
CA GLN A 14 -17.67 8.82 -2.92
C GLN A 14 -16.87 8.90 -1.60
N LEU A 15 -17.00 7.89 -0.73
CA LEU A 15 -16.19 7.83 0.49
C LEU A 15 -14.70 7.59 0.17
N ALA A 16 -14.38 6.70 -0.77
CA ALA A 16 -13.00 6.48 -1.19
C ALA A 16 -12.38 7.76 -1.77
N ASP A 17 -13.11 8.50 -2.62
CA ASP A 17 -12.66 9.77 -3.19
C ASP A 17 -12.41 10.82 -2.12
N LEU A 18 -13.30 10.92 -1.13
CA LEU A 18 -13.16 11.83 0.00
C LEU A 18 -11.89 11.53 0.81
N LEU A 19 -11.70 10.26 1.19
CA LEU A 19 -10.54 9.84 1.97
C LEU A 19 -9.24 9.96 1.17
N ARG A 20 -9.27 9.65 -0.13
CA ARG A 20 -8.13 9.83 -1.04
C ARG A 20 -7.70 11.30 -1.09
N GLN A 21 -8.63 12.22 -1.25
CA GLN A 21 -8.34 13.66 -1.21
C GLN A 21 -7.71 14.09 0.11
N GLN A 22 -8.18 13.56 1.24
CA GLN A 22 -7.60 13.86 2.55
C GLN A 22 -6.17 13.29 2.70
N ILE A 23 -5.90 12.11 2.15
CA ILE A 23 -4.55 11.52 2.13
C ILE A 23 -3.61 12.36 1.25
N GLU A 24 -4.05 12.69 0.04
CA GLU A 24 -3.25 13.45 -0.94
C GLU A 24 -2.98 14.90 -0.50
N SER A 25 -3.92 15.54 0.19
CA SER A 25 -3.75 16.88 0.75
C SER A 25 -2.93 16.91 2.04
N GLY A 26 -2.74 15.76 2.70
CA GLY A 26 -2.05 15.65 3.99
C GLY A 26 -2.94 15.86 5.22
N ASP A 27 -4.25 16.10 5.05
CA ASP A 27 -5.23 16.15 6.15
C ASP A 27 -5.29 14.80 6.91
N LEU A 28 -5.08 13.70 6.18
CA LEU A 28 -4.82 12.37 6.73
C LEU A 28 -3.36 11.97 6.44
N PRO A 29 -2.41 12.28 7.36
CA PRO A 29 -1.01 12.04 7.11
C PRO A 29 -0.66 10.55 7.10
N ALA A 30 0.46 10.20 6.47
CA ALA A 30 1.04 8.86 6.47
C ALA A 30 1.09 8.28 7.89
N GLY A 31 0.72 7.01 8.03
CA GLY A 31 0.64 6.32 9.32
C GLY A 31 -0.54 6.75 10.20
N SER A 32 -1.35 7.75 9.85
CA SER A 32 -2.53 8.09 10.66
C SER A 32 -3.64 7.05 10.54
N SER A 33 -4.53 6.96 11.54
CA SER A 33 -5.70 6.08 11.43
C SER A 33 -6.78 6.72 10.56
N VAL A 34 -7.36 5.93 9.67
CA VAL A 34 -8.50 6.34 8.82
C VAL A 34 -9.83 6.25 9.58
N GLY A 35 -9.80 5.78 10.84
CA GLY A 35 -10.99 5.51 11.65
C GLY A 35 -11.52 4.08 11.49
N SER A 36 -12.32 3.64 12.46
CA SER A 36 -12.96 2.32 12.42
C SER A 36 -14.13 2.29 11.44
N GLU A 37 -14.46 1.10 10.91
CA GLU A 37 -15.65 0.94 10.05
C GLU A 37 -16.91 1.50 10.68
N THR A 38 -17.07 1.30 12.00
CA THR A 38 -18.22 1.80 12.77
C THR A 38 -18.23 3.32 12.83
N ARG A 39 -17.08 3.95 13.10
CA ARG A 39 -16.97 5.42 13.16
C ARG A 39 -17.30 6.03 11.81
N LEU A 40 -16.67 5.55 10.74
CA LEU A 40 -16.89 6.05 9.38
C LEU A 40 -18.35 5.87 8.94
N SER A 41 -18.96 4.74 9.30
CA SER A 41 -20.39 4.48 9.04
C SER A 41 -21.30 5.50 9.74
N GLN A 42 -21.01 5.83 11.00
CA GLN A 42 -21.78 6.82 11.77
C GLN A 42 -21.55 8.26 11.26
N GLU A 43 -20.30 8.62 11.00
CA GLU A 43 -19.88 9.96 10.58
C GLU A 43 -20.46 10.33 9.21
N HIS A 44 -20.44 9.39 8.27
CA HIS A 44 -20.93 9.60 6.91
C HIS A 44 -22.35 9.08 6.67
N GLN A 45 -23.00 8.47 7.68
CA GLN A 45 -24.35 7.92 7.62
C GLN A 45 -24.54 6.91 6.47
N ILE A 46 -23.53 6.08 6.23
CA ILE A 46 -23.57 5.02 5.21
C ILE A 46 -23.45 3.63 5.87
N GLY A 47 -23.89 2.59 5.15
CA GLY A 47 -23.78 1.21 5.63
C GLY A 47 -22.32 0.75 5.80
N ARG A 48 -22.07 -0.13 6.76
CA ARG A 48 -20.73 -0.68 7.04
C ARG A 48 -20.12 -1.41 5.85
N ASP A 49 -20.93 -2.06 5.03
CA ASP A 49 -20.45 -2.73 3.80
C ASP A 49 -19.92 -1.71 2.79
N ALA A 50 -20.55 -0.54 2.66
CA ALA A 50 -20.06 0.53 1.82
C ALA A 50 -18.73 1.09 2.33
N VAL A 51 -18.58 1.26 3.66
CA VAL A 51 -17.30 1.65 4.27
C VAL A 51 -16.22 0.61 3.97
N ARG A 52 -16.54 -0.68 4.13
CA ARG A 52 -15.60 -1.78 3.84
C ARG A 52 -15.16 -1.83 2.39
N MET A 53 -16.08 -1.58 1.46
CA MET A 53 -15.77 -1.47 0.04
C MET A 53 -14.86 -0.27 -0.24
N ALA A 54 -15.14 0.90 0.35
CA ALA A 54 -14.31 2.09 0.20
C ALA A 54 -12.88 1.85 0.71
N ILE A 55 -12.74 1.28 1.92
CA ILE A 55 -11.43 0.92 2.50
C ILE A 55 -10.70 -0.11 1.62
N SER A 56 -11.42 -1.11 1.09
CA SER A 56 -10.81 -2.13 0.23
C SER A 56 -10.31 -1.55 -1.09
N LEU A 57 -11.05 -0.58 -1.66
CA LEU A 57 -10.62 0.16 -2.85
C LEU A 57 -9.32 0.92 -2.56
N LEU A 58 -9.29 1.74 -1.49
CA LEU A 58 -8.08 2.48 -1.10
C LEU A 58 -6.90 1.55 -0.80
N ARG A 59 -7.14 0.36 -0.24
CA ARG A 59 -6.09 -0.62 0.03
C ARG A 59 -5.51 -1.18 -1.28
N SER A 60 -6.37 -1.48 -2.25
CA SER A 60 -5.94 -1.94 -3.58
C SER A 60 -5.17 -0.86 -4.37
N GLU A 61 -5.45 0.41 -4.10
CA GLU A 61 -4.70 1.56 -4.62
C GLU A 61 -3.38 1.80 -3.88
N GLY A 62 -3.11 1.07 -2.80
CA GLY A 62 -1.91 1.24 -1.99
C GLY A 62 -1.93 2.47 -1.08
N LEU A 63 -3.07 3.13 -0.88
CA LEU A 63 -3.15 4.35 -0.04
C LEU A 63 -3.29 4.04 1.44
N VAL A 64 -3.84 2.88 1.78
CA VAL A 64 -4.06 2.44 3.17
C VAL A 64 -3.58 1.01 3.36
N THR A 65 -3.19 0.69 4.59
CA THR A 65 -2.92 -0.68 5.04
C THR A 65 -3.81 -1.03 6.24
N THR A 66 -4.10 -2.32 6.42
CA THR A 66 -4.92 -2.82 7.53
C THR A 66 -4.13 -3.83 8.34
N THR A 67 -3.72 -3.46 9.54
CA THR A 67 -3.03 -4.35 10.48
C THR A 67 -3.94 -4.70 11.64
N ARG A 68 -3.99 -5.98 12.03
CA ARG A 68 -4.71 -6.41 13.23
C ARG A 68 -3.76 -6.32 14.44
N PRO A 69 -4.15 -5.71 15.57
CA PRO A 69 -5.46 -5.14 15.91
C PRO A 69 -5.62 -3.64 15.60
N ALA A 70 -4.62 -2.97 15.03
CA ALA A 70 -4.55 -1.51 14.90
C ALA A 70 -5.59 -0.87 13.95
N GLY A 71 -6.27 -1.66 13.11
CA GLY A 71 -7.28 -1.17 12.18
C GLY A 71 -6.69 -0.68 10.86
N THR A 72 -7.39 0.21 10.17
CA THR A 72 -6.94 0.79 8.89
C THR A 72 -6.18 2.08 9.15
N ARG A 73 -5.00 2.20 8.53
CA ARG A 73 -4.13 3.38 8.59
C ARG A 73 -3.72 3.80 7.19
N VAL A 74 -3.44 5.08 6.99
CA VAL A 74 -2.77 5.58 5.77
C VAL A 74 -1.42 4.88 5.67
N ARG A 75 -1.07 4.37 4.49
CA ARG A 75 0.19 3.68 4.28
C ARG A 75 1.36 4.63 4.60
N ASP A 76 2.34 4.11 5.32
CA ASP A 76 3.58 4.84 5.57
C ASP A 76 4.42 4.97 4.28
N VAL A 77 5.23 6.02 4.20
CA VAL A 77 6.26 6.08 3.16
C VAL A 77 7.39 5.13 3.60
N PRO A 78 7.63 4.02 2.89
CA PRO A 78 8.68 3.08 3.28
C PRO A 78 10.04 3.77 3.25
N GLN A 79 10.86 3.51 4.28
CA GLN A 79 12.26 3.92 4.28
C GLN A 79 13.01 3.01 3.31
N ARG A 80 13.66 3.58 2.31
CA ARG A 80 14.39 2.81 1.30
C ARG A 80 15.82 2.57 1.75
N THR A 81 16.24 1.31 1.68
CA THR A 81 17.65 0.94 1.86
C THR A 81 18.32 0.82 0.51
N THR A 82 19.49 1.43 0.35
CA THR A 82 20.28 1.30 -0.88
C THR A 82 20.90 -0.10 -0.95
N VAL A 83 20.65 -0.81 -2.04
CA VAL A 83 21.24 -2.11 -2.34
C VAL A 83 22.09 -1.99 -3.59
N GLU A 84 23.40 -2.16 -3.43
CA GLU A 84 24.35 -2.10 -4.54
C GLU A 84 24.38 -3.43 -5.29
N LEU A 85 24.00 -3.40 -6.56
CA LEU A 85 23.98 -4.57 -7.42
C LEU A 85 25.39 -4.93 -7.86
N ALA A 86 25.78 -6.18 -7.63
CA ALA A 86 27.02 -6.74 -8.16
C ALA A 86 27.08 -6.61 -9.70
N THR A 87 28.30 -6.47 -10.24
CA THR A 87 28.50 -6.36 -11.70
C THR A 87 27.94 -7.59 -12.42
N GLY A 88 26.97 -7.37 -13.30
CA GLY A 88 26.29 -8.43 -14.04
C GLY A 88 25.11 -9.09 -13.32
N ALA A 89 24.72 -8.59 -12.15
CA ALA A 89 23.49 -9.02 -11.49
C ALA A 89 22.25 -8.69 -12.35
N ARG A 90 21.22 -9.53 -12.21
CA ARG A 90 19.93 -9.36 -12.89
C ARG A 90 18.84 -9.17 -11.84
N VAL A 91 17.87 -8.33 -12.15
CA VAL A 91 16.73 -8.06 -11.26
C VAL A 91 15.45 -8.44 -11.98
N ILE A 92 14.59 -9.20 -11.31
CA ILE A 92 13.26 -9.56 -11.80
C ILE A 92 12.23 -9.02 -10.81
N ALA A 93 11.37 -8.11 -11.26
CA ALA A 93 10.22 -7.68 -10.48
C ALA A 93 9.04 -8.64 -10.71
N ARG A 94 8.41 -9.11 -9.64
CA ARG A 94 7.18 -9.90 -9.71
C ARG A 94 6.31 -9.70 -8.48
N MET A 95 5.08 -10.20 -8.54
CA MET A 95 4.24 -10.26 -7.34
C MET A 95 4.71 -11.37 -6.39
N PRO A 96 4.66 -11.15 -5.06
CA PRO A 96 4.97 -12.19 -4.10
C PRO A 96 3.88 -13.25 -4.05
N THR A 97 4.29 -14.48 -3.74
CA THR A 97 3.40 -15.55 -3.27
C THR A 97 2.75 -15.17 -1.95
N SER A 98 1.68 -15.87 -1.56
CA SER A 98 1.03 -15.68 -0.25
C SER A 98 1.98 -15.93 0.93
N THR A 99 2.96 -16.82 0.76
CA THR A 99 3.96 -17.14 1.79
C THR A 99 4.99 -16.02 1.92
N GLU A 100 5.56 -15.55 0.81
CA GLU A 100 6.51 -14.42 0.81
C GLU A 100 5.86 -13.17 1.40
N ARG A 101 4.64 -12.83 0.96
CA ARG A 101 3.89 -11.68 1.50
C ARG A 101 3.75 -11.75 3.02
N ARG A 102 3.43 -12.92 3.57
CA ARG A 102 3.29 -13.10 5.01
C ARG A 102 4.63 -12.98 5.74
N ASN A 103 5.64 -13.68 5.24
CA ASN A 103 6.94 -13.77 5.91
C ASN A 103 7.68 -12.43 5.90
N MET A 104 7.60 -11.71 4.79
CA MET A 104 8.20 -10.39 4.59
C MET A 104 7.27 -9.25 5.02
N GLN A 105 6.06 -9.57 5.52
CA GLN A 105 5.06 -8.58 5.97
C GLN A 105 4.73 -7.54 4.91
N LEU A 106 4.72 -7.94 3.63
CA LEU A 106 4.46 -7.05 2.51
C LEU A 106 3.01 -6.63 2.51
N ASP A 107 2.80 -5.35 2.30
CA ASP A 107 1.49 -4.82 2.05
C ASP A 107 0.93 -5.27 0.68
N GLU A 108 -0.37 -5.03 0.48
CA GLU A 108 -1.02 -5.22 -0.82
C GLU A 108 -0.38 -4.31 -1.88
N GLY A 109 -0.23 -4.83 -3.11
CA GLY A 109 0.37 -4.10 -4.23
C GLY A 109 1.91 -4.06 -4.25
N VAL A 110 2.59 -4.39 -3.14
CA VAL A 110 4.06 -4.38 -3.08
C VAL A 110 4.64 -5.55 -3.87
N PRO A 111 5.46 -5.30 -4.92
CA PRO A 111 6.16 -6.36 -5.63
C PRO A 111 7.38 -6.82 -4.83
N VAL A 112 7.86 -8.02 -5.14
CA VAL A 112 9.20 -8.45 -4.74
C VAL A 112 10.17 -8.29 -5.90
N LEU A 113 11.41 -7.96 -5.56
CA LEU A 113 12.54 -7.94 -6.49
C LEU A 113 13.41 -9.15 -6.22
N GLU A 114 13.53 -10.03 -7.21
CA GLU A 114 14.54 -11.08 -7.20
C GLU A 114 15.85 -10.54 -7.74
N VAL A 115 16.88 -10.49 -6.91
CA VAL A 115 18.24 -10.12 -7.29
C VAL A 115 19.02 -11.41 -7.51
N HIS A 116 19.34 -11.68 -8.77
CA HIS A 116 20.12 -12.83 -9.21
C HIS A 116 21.57 -12.39 -9.38
N ASP A 117 22.47 -12.92 -8.56
CA ASP A 117 23.89 -12.65 -8.68
C ASP A 117 24.54 -13.53 -9.77
N ARG A 118 25.87 -13.48 -9.88
CA ARG A 118 26.62 -14.34 -10.81
C ARG A 118 26.89 -15.75 -10.29
N SER A 119 26.78 -15.97 -8.98
CA SER A 119 26.98 -17.29 -8.36
C SER A 119 25.74 -18.18 -8.49
N GLY A 120 24.58 -17.60 -8.80
CA GLY A 120 23.28 -18.26 -8.82
C GLY A 120 22.51 -18.09 -7.52
N GLU A 121 23.00 -17.29 -6.59
CA GLU A 121 22.28 -16.88 -5.39
C GLU A 121 21.16 -15.89 -5.76
N VAL A 122 20.00 -16.09 -5.15
CA VAL A 122 18.82 -15.24 -5.35
C VAL A 122 18.43 -14.63 -4.01
N GLU A 123 18.50 -13.31 -3.94
CA GLU A 123 17.97 -12.53 -2.83
C GLU A 123 16.59 -11.97 -3.21
N ILE A 124 15.64 -11.99 -2.27
CA ILE A 124 14.28 -11.47 -2.48
C ILE A 124 14.08 -10.25 -1.60
N LEU A 125 13.79 -9.11 -2.22
CA LEU A 125 13.66 -7.81 -1.58
C LEU A 125 12.23 -7.25 -1.73
N ALA A 126 11.76 -6.49 -0.75
CA ALA A 126 10.52 -5.73 -0.84
C ALA A 126 10.74 -4.53 -1.79
N GLY A 127 10.01 -4.48 -2.91
CA GLY A 127 10.31 -3.55 -3.99
C GLY A 127 10.03 -2.08 -3.67
N ASP A 128 9.25 -1.78 -2.64
CA ASP A 128 8.98 -0.42 -2.17
C ASP A 128 9.97 0.06 -1.10
N GLU A 129 10.73 -0.86 -0.48
CA GLU A 129 11.71 -0.60 0.58
C GLU A 129 13.18 -0.58 0.11
N VAL A 130 13.44 -0.73 -1.20
CA VAL A 130 14.80 -0.77 -1.73
C VAL A 130 15.04 0.23 -2.84
N GLU A 131 16.24 0.80 -2.86
CA GLU A 131 16.79 1.56 -3.96
C GLU A 131 17.97 0.80 -4.54
N LEU A 132 17.84 0.34 -5.79
CA LEU A 132 18.89 -0.43 -6.44
C LEU A 132 19.86 0.49 -7.16
N THR A 133 21.14 0.38 -6.82
CA THR A 133 22.22 1.12 -7.48
C THR A 133 23.16 0.16 -8.21
N ARG A 134 23.90 0.67 -9.19
CA ARG A 134 25.04 -0.04 -9.76
C ARG A 134 26.30 0.77 -9.45
N PRO A 135 27.44 0.11 -9.20
CA PRO A 135 28.71 0.80 -9.12
C PRO A 135 28.95 1.58 -10.42
N GLU A 136 29.44 2.81 -10.29
CA GLU A 136 29.88 3.57 -11.46
C GLU A 136 31.05 2.83 -12.14
N PRO A 137 31.07 2.76 -13.49
CA PRO A 137 32.23 2.25 -14.19
C PRO A 137 33.43 3.16 -13.91
N GLN A 138 34.51 2.58 -13.37
CA GLN A 138 35.81 3.23 -13.23
C GLN A 138 36.48 3.46 -14.59
#